data_AF-A0A954Y1I9-F1
#
_entry.id   AF-A0A954Y1I9-F1
#
_cell.length_a   1.000
_cell.length_b   1.000
_cell.length_c   1.000
_cell.angle_alpha   90.00
_cell.angle_beta   90.00
_cell.angle_gamma   90.00
#
_symmetry.space_group_name_H-M   'P 1'
#
loop_
_entity.id
_entity.type
_entity.pdbx_description
1 polymer ?
#
loop_
_entity_poly.entity_id
_entity_poly.type
_entity_poly.pdbx_seq_one_letter_code
_entity_poly.pdbx_strand_id
1 'polypeptide(L)' 'MAKKKTIKKPAPRGASLAGIYNDVSRRADTAGLKISAAETRRVLAVFFDLLEDRDPREAFAIVAAGLAEAGSRRR' A
#
# COMPACT_ATOMS: atom_id res chain seq x y z
N MET A 1 -44.14 -1.64 4.29
CA MET A 1 -42.86 -1.64 5.04
C MET A 1 -41.75 -1.16 4.13
N ALA A 2 -41.23 0.05 4.33
CA ALA A 2 -40.21 0.65 3.46
C ALA A 2 -38.85 -0.02 3.71
N LYS A 3 -38.24 -0.58 2.65
CA LYS A 3 -36.90 -1.16 2.69
C LYS A 3 -35.87 -0.07 3.00
N LYS A 4 -35.29 -0.11 4.20
CA LYS A 4 -34.22 0.79 4.65
C LYS A 4 -32.97 0.50 3.80
N LYS A 5 -32.69 1.37 2.83
CA LYS A 5 -31.47 1.32 2.01
C LYS A 5 -30.26 1.56 2.93
N THR A 6 -29.50 0.51 3.20
CA THR A 6 -28.21 0.61 3.89
C THR A 6 -27.24 1.42 3.03
N ILE A 7 -26.99 2.66 3.42
CA ILE A 7 -25.95 3.50 2.83
C ILE A 7 -24.60 2.88 3.24
N LYS A 8 -23.96 2.13 2.35
CA LYS A 8 -22.57 1.71 2.54
C LYS A 8 -21.72 2.98 2.63
N LYS A 9 -21.18 3.26 3.82
CA LYS A 9 -20.23 4.35 4.05
C LYS A 9 -19.09 4.17 3.04
N PRO A 10 -18.79 5.17 2.19
CA PRO A 10 -17.68 5.05 1.25
C PRO A 10 -16.41 4.80 2.06
N ALA A 11 -15.69 3.72 1.72
CA ALA A 11 -14.39 3.44 2.31
C ALA A 11 -13.51 4.70 2.18
N PRO A 12 -12.75 5.08 3.23
CA PRO A 12 -11.98 6.31 3.18
C PRO A 12 -11.07 6.25 1.94
N ARG A 13 -11.03 7.35 1.17
CA ARG A 13 -10.19 7.45 -0.03
C ARG A 13 -8.74 7.18 0.41
N GLY A 14 -8.24 5.98 0.14
CA GLY A 14 -6.95 5.46 0.64
C GLY A 14 -7.00 4.08 1.32
N ALA A 15 -8.17 3.53 1.64
CA ALA A 15 -8.29 2.22 2.30
C ALA A 15 -8.30 1.01 1.34
N SER A 16 -8.05 1.23 0.05
CA SER A 16 -7.92 0.14 -0.92
C SER A 16 -6.47 -0.03 -1.35
N LEU A 17 -6.08 -1.29 -1.59
CA LEU A 17 -4.77 -1.68 -2.12
C LEU A 17 -4.40 -0.85 -3.36
N ALA A 18 -5.36 -0.68 -4.29
CA ALA A 18 -5.19 0.15 -5.48
C ALA A 18 -4.98 1.64 -5.16
N GLY A 19 -5.60 2.15 -4.08
CA GLY A 19 -5.39 3.52 -3.61
C GLY A 19 -3.95 3.75 -3.16
N ILE A 20 -3.43 2.84 -2.31
CA ILE A 20 -2.04 2.88 -1.85
C ILE A 20 -1.07 2.79 -3.04
N TYR A 21 -1.32 1.92 -4.01
CA TYR A 21 -0.46 1.77 -5.19
C TYR A 21 -0.34 3.07 -6.00
N ASN A 22 -1.46 3.77 -6.19
CA ASN A 22 -1.45 5.05 -6.88
C ASN A 22 -0.72 6.14 -6.08
N ASP A 23 -0.87 6.14 -4.75
CA ASP A 23 -0.17 7.09 -3.87
C ASP A 23 1.34 6.83 -3.84
N VAL A 24 1.77 5.57 -3.85
CA VAL A 24 3.19 5.19 -3.96
C VAL A 24 3.75 5.68 -5.30
N SER A 25 3.06 5.43 -6.41
CA SER A 25 3.51 5.87 -7.74
C SER A 25 3.73 7.40 -7.78
N ARG A 26 2.79 8.17 -7.23
CA ARG A 26 2.90 9.64 -7.16
C ARG A 26 4.03 10.14 -6.27
N ARG A 27 4.32 9.44 -5.18
CA ARG A 27 5.36 9.84 -4.21
C ARG A 27 6.76 9.38 -4.63
N ALA A 28 6.83 8.26 -5.35
CA ALA A 28 8.08 7.71 -5.86
C ALA A 28 8.55 8.41 -7.15
N ASP A 29 7.63 9.03 -7.89
CA ASP A 29 7.92 9.93 -9.02
C ASP A 29 8.58 11.22 -8.50
N THR A 30 9.87 11.10 -8.20
CA THR A 30 10.76 12.20 -7.78
C THR A 30 11.81 12.45 -8.85
N ALA A 31 12.35 13.66 -8.88
CA ALA A 31 13.22 14.20 -9.93
C ALA A 31 14.35 13.25 -10.37
N GLY A 32 14.07 12.37 -11.34
CA GLY A 32 15.00 11.40 -11.91
C GLY A 32 14.46 9.97 -12.05
N LEU A 33 13.44 9.58 -11.29
CA LEU A 33 12.83 8.25 -11.31
C LEU A 33 11.47 8.30 -12.01
N LYS A 34 11.45 8.10 -13.33
CA LYS A 34 10.20 7.96 -14.09
C LYS A 34 9.60 6.57 -13.86
N ILE A 35 8.96 6.37 -12.70
CA ILE A 35 8.24 5.12 -12.41
C ILE A 35 6.76 5.27 -12.77
N SER A 36 6.27 4.43 -13.67
CA SER A 36 4.85 4.40 -14.01
C SER A 36 4.02 3.73 -12.91
N ALA A 37 2.72 4.02 -12.92
CA ALA A 37 1.77 3.34 -12.04
C ALA A 37 1.74 1.81 -12.26
N ALA A 38 1.97 1.36 -13.50
CA ALA A 38 2.02 -0.07 -13.82
C ALA A 38 3.24 -0.75 -13.19
N GLU A 39 4.41 -0.12 -13.30
CA GLU A 39 5.65 -0.62 -12.69
C GLU A 39 5.55 -0.62 -11.16
N THR A 40 5.00 0.45 -10.57
CA THR A 40 4.77 0.53 -9.13
C THR A 40 3.90 -0.64 -8.64
N ARG A 41 2.82 -0.95 -9.35
CA ARG A 41 1.94 -2.08 -9.01
C ARG A 41 2.67 -3.40 -9.08
N ARG A 42 3.51 -3.60 -10.10
CA ARG A 42 4.31 -4.82 -10.26
C ARG A 42 5.31 -4.99 -9.13
N VAL A 43 6.03 -3.94 -8.77
CA VAL A 43 7.01 -3.97 -7.66
C VAL A 43 6.31 -4.29 -6.34
N LEU A 44 5.17 -3.65 -6.06
CA LEU A 44 4.43 -3.91 -4.82
C LEU A 44 3.79 -5.31 -4.80
N ALA A 45 3.35 -5.85 -5.93
CA ALA A 45 2.88 -7.23 -6.02
C ALA A 45 4.00 -8.20 -5.65
N VAL A 46 5.17 -8.07 -6.29
CA VAL A 46 6.34 -8.91 -5.99
C VAL A 46 6.78 -8.77 -4.53
N PHE A 47 6.69 -7.56 -3.95
CA PHE A 47 6.97 -7.36 -2.53
C PHE A 47 6.02 -8.18 -1.63
N PHE A 48 4.72 -8.24 -1.95
CA PHE A 48 3.78 -9.06 -1.18
C PHE A 48 3.96 -10.55 -1.45
N ASP A 49 4.28 -10.97 -2.67
CA ASP A 49 4.60 -12.37 -2.98
C ASP A 49 5.80 -12.85 -2.13
N LEU A 50 6.85 -12.02 -2.02
CA LEU A 50 8.01 -12.31 -1.17
C LEU A 50 7.71 -12.35 0.33
N LEU A 51 6.67 -11.63 0.77
CA LEU A 51 6.19 -11.71 2.16
C LEU A 51 5.32 -12.94 2.39
N GLU A 52 4.57 -13.38 1.38
CA GLU A 52 3.73 -14.59 1.43
C GLU A 52 4.58 -15.86 1.57
N ASP A 53 5.77 -15.89 0.95
CA ASP A 53 6.74 -16.99 1.07
C ASP A 53 7.36 -17.14 2.48
N ARG A 54 7.06 -16.24 3.42
CA ARG A 54 7.64 -16.21 4.78
C ARG A 54 6.64 -16.70 5.83
N ASP A 55 7.16 -17.05 7.00
CA ASP A 55 6.29 -17.21 8.17
C ASP A 55 5.54 -15.89 8.45
N PRO A 56 4.24 -15.92 8.78
CA PRO A 56 3.46 -14.72 9.01
C PRO A 56 4.08 -13.77 10.04
N ARG A 57 4.70 -14.28 11.11
CA ARG A 57 5.33 -13.45 12.15
C ARG A 57 6.55 -12.72 11.61
N GLU A 58 7.35 -13.39 10.78
CA GLU A 58 8.49 -12.78 10.10
C GLU A 58 8.02 -11.71 9.11
N ALA A 59 7.00 -12.00 8.30
CA ALA A 59 6.43 -11.04 7.37
C ALA A 59 5.94 -9.77 8.08
N PHE A 60 5.23 -9.91 9.20
CA PHE A 60 4.80 -8.76 10.02
C PHE A 60 5.98 -7.99 10.63
N ALA A 61 7.04 -8.69 11.07
CA ALA A 61 8.24 -8.04 11.60
C ALA A 61 8.96 -7.20 10.53
N ILE A 62 9.05 -7.70 9.29
CA ILE A 62 9.63 -6.97 8.16
C ILE A 62 8.83 -5.71 7.86
N VAL A 63 7.49 -5.80 7.80
CA VAL A 63 6.63 -4.64 7.61
C VAL A 63 6.81 -3.63 8.74
N ALA A 64 6.86 -4.08 10.00
CA ALA A 64 7.07 -3.22 11.16
C ALA A 64 8.43 -2.50 11.09
N ALA A 65 9.51 -3.19 10.70
CA ALA A 65 10.82 -2.59 10.50
C ALA A 65 10.80 -1.53 9.39
N GLY A 66 10.16 -1.81 8.25
CA GLY A 66 10.01 -0.85 7.16
C GLY A 66 9.23 0.40 7.56
N LEU A 67 8.19 0.25 8.41
CA LEU A 67 7.45 1.38 8.97
C LEU A 67 8.29 2.21 9.94
N ALA A 68 9.12 1.57 10.78
CA ALA A 68 10.03 2.27 11.69
C ALA A 68 11.04 3.12 10.90
N GLU A 69 11.65 2.55 9.86
CA GLU A 69 12.59 3.26 9.00
C GLU A 69 11.93 4.45 8.26
N ALA A 70 10.70 4.26 7.77
CA ALA A 70 9.92 5.35 7.19
C ALA A 70 9.61 6.47 8.18
N GLY A 71 9.37 6.12 9.44
CA GLY A 71 9.22 7.07 10.55
C GLY A 71 10.48 7.90 10.77
N SER A 72 11.66 7.26 10.70
CA SER A 72 12.96 7.93 10.84
C SER A 72 13.26 8.90 9.70
N ARG A 73 12.90 8.59 8.44
CA ARG A 73 13.05 9.52 7.30
C ARG A 73 12.17 10.78 7.41
N ARG A 74 11.13 10.74 8.23
CA ARG A 74 10.16 11.83 8.40
C ARG A 74 10.55 12.81 9.51
N ARG A 75 11.53 12.47 10.34
CA ARG A 75 12.07 13.31 11.44
C ARG A 75 13.42 13.87 11.06
#